data_AF-A0A918J1U1-F1
#
_entry.id   AF-A0A918J1U1-F1
#
_cell.length_a   1.000
_cell.length_b   1.000
_cell.length_c   1.000
_cell.angle_alpha   90.00
_cell.angle_beta   90.00
_cell.angle_gamma   90.00
#
_symmetry.space_group_name_H-M   'P 1'
#
loop_
_entity.id
_entity.type
_entity.pdbx_description
1 polymer ?
#
loop_
_entity_poly.entity_id
_entity_poly.type
_entity_poly.pdbx_seq_one_letter_code
_entity_poly.pdbx_strand_id
1 'polypeptide(L)'
;MALTYTPVTGNALLPFGTNVLPRNDDGYSYPAIDITSIFEDGITIGEQTFTSLYLNNNGNITFGNGLSSYTPGVIGGSTGLNIIAPFWADVDTRNDVPNVNDGVFWDFKDVRDSIVFTWNRVGYFSNHIDRLDTFQLELRDRGAGNIEIIFRYSAINWTTGDASGGTGGLGGTVARAGFSLGGLYFELPSSGSQAAMLNLEGSSGNLGVTGVWQFLLENGTPSGFGDEGPNRYIGNGGRNVWFGLAGNDRAEGRALGDALYGDDGNDTLLGETGADRLYGGAGADRLVGGSENDLLNGGAGNDTMNGGLGADRAEFETGPSQAMTVRLNAGTAVGQGTDTLIGIEHVTTGQGDDLIVGNAANNSLIAGAGADRLFGGDGSDRLMGGRGADTLTGGANADRFIFGQGDGTDVVRDFQNGVDRFEITSGAASFAGISVVDAGENVRITFSNVTIIVEDVAHTAIGASDFVFV
;
A
#
# COMPACT_ATOMS: atom_id res chain seq x y z
N MET A 1 23.39 16.88 -14.58
CA MET A 1 22.07 17.53 -14.51
C MET A 1 21.16 16.53 -13.81
N ALA A 2 20.36 16.95 -12.83
CA ALA A 2 19.36 16.04 -12.25
C ALA A 2 18.42 15.58 -13.38
N LEU A 3 18.15 14.28 -13.47
CA LEU A 3 17.22 13.75 -14.45
C LEU A 3 15.83 14.33 -14.15
N THR A 4 15.31 15.15 -15.05
CA THR A 4 13.94 15.67 -14.94
C THR A 4 13.00 14.63 -15.51
N TYR A 5 12.24 13.94 -14.66
CA TYR A 5 11.18 13.05 -15.12
C TYR A 5 9.87 13.84 -15.30
N THR A 6 9.10 13.47 -16.33
CA THR A 6 7.75 14.02 -16.54
C THR A 6 6.74 12.98 -16.06
N PRO A 7 5.90 13.29 -15.04
CA PRO A 7 4.83 12.41 -14.61
C PRO A 7 3.93 11.99 -15.78
N VAL A 8 3.60 10.71 -15.86
CA VAL A 8 2.59 10.20 -16.79
C VAL A 8 1.20 10.51 -16.23
N THR A 9 0.46 11.39 -16.90
CA THR A 9 -0.80 11.98 -16.36
C THR A 9 -2.08 11.22 -16.73
N GLY A 10 -1.98 10.05 -17.37
CA GLY A 10 -3.14 9.28 -17.83
C GLY A 10 -2.81 7.82 -18.14
N ASN A 11 -3.80 6.93 -17.95
CA ASN A 11 -3.69 5.50 -18.24
C ASN A 11 -4.01 5.11 -19.70
N ALA A 12 -4.03 6.10 -20.60
CA ALA A 12 -4.23 5.84 -22.02
C ALA A 12 -3.12 4.92 -22.55
N LEU A 13 -3.53 3.78 -23.10
CA LEU A 13 -2.62 2.81 -23.69
C LEU A 13 -1.96 3.40 -24.94
N LEU A 14 -0.65 3.15 -25.08
CA LEU A 14 0.06 3.42 -26.32
C LEU A 14 -0.39 2.42 -27.40
N PRO A 15 -0.28 2.77 -28.70
CA PRO A 15 -0.58 1.84 -29.78
C PRO A 15 0.19 0.53 -29.64
N PHE A 16 -0.48 -0.58 -29.90
CA PHE A 16 0.11 -1.91 -29.77
C PHE A 16 1.30 -2.07 -30.72
N GLY A 17 2.28 -2.85 -30.29
CA GLY A 17 3.41 -3.20 -31.13
C GLY A 17 3.02 -4.09 -32.30
N THR A 18 3.86 -4.09 -33.32
CA THR A 18 3.71 -4.93 -34.51
C THR A 18 4.43 -6.27 -34.38
N ASN A 19 5.43 -6.37 -33.49
CA ASN A 19 6.03 -7.66 -33.13
C ASN A 19 5.16 -8.36 -32.10
N VAL A 20 5.07 -9.68 -32.22
CA VAL A 20 4.19 -10.51 -31.38
C VAL A 20 4.96 -11.73 -30.91
N LEU A 21 4.76 -12.10 -29.65
CA LEU A 21 5.01 -13.44 -29.14
C LEU A 21 3.80 -14.33 -29.51
N PRO A 22 3.87 -15.12 -30.61
CA PRO A 22 2.79 -16.01 -31.01
C PRO A 22 2.52 -17.10 -29.97
N ARG A 23 1.33 -17.67 -30.06
CA ARG A 23 0.80 -18.64 -29.12
C ARG A 23 1.46 -20.03 -29.25
N ASN A 24 1.50 -20.82 -28.16
CA ASN A 24 1.99 -22.22 -28.11
C ASN A 24 3.49 -22.38 -28.43
N ASP A 25 4.30 -21.56 -27.77
CA ASP A 25 5.76 -21.45 -27.93
C ASP A 25 6.56 -22.24 -26.88
N ASP A 26 5.92 -23.20 -26.20
CA ASP A 26 6.57 -24.18 -25.33
C ASP A 26 7.71 -24.90 -26.09
N GLY A 27 8.92 -24.36 -26.01
CA GLY A 27 10.12 -24.82 -26.73
C GLY A 27 10.81 -23.80 -27.66
N TYR A 28 10.30 -22.57 -27.78
CA TYR A 28 10.91 -21.49 -28.57
C TYR A 28 11.76 -20.57 -27.70
N SER A 29 13.05 -20.45 -28.01
CA SER A 29 13.91 -19.37 -27.50
C SER A 29 13.83 -18.20 -28.47
N TYR A 30 13.29 -17.07 -28.04
CA TYR A 30 13.38 -15.85 -28.84
C TYR A 30 14.82 -15.34 -28.87
N PRO A 31 15.27 -14.80 -30.02
CA PRO A 31 16.55 -14.11 -30.06
C PRO A 31 16.49 -12.89 -29.14
N ALA A 32 17.66 -12.49 -28.65
CA ALA A 32 17.81 -11.26 -27.89
C ALA A 32 17.21 -10.07 -28.66
N ILE A 33 16.36 -9.29 -27.99
CA ILE A 33 15.90 -8.00 -28.49
C ILE A 33 17.06 -7.02 -28.24
N ASP A 34 17.76 -6.65 -29.31
CA ASP A 34 18.79 -5.59 -29.26
C ASP A 34 18.11 -4.25 -28.98
N ILE A 35 18.47 -3.63 -27.85
CA ILE A 35 17.85 -2.37 -27.41
C ILE A 35 18.76 -1.15 -27.64
N THR A 36 19.94 -1.33 -28.21
CA THR A 36 20.96 -0.26 -28.34
C THR A 36 20.56 0.89 -29.26
N SER A 37 19.50 0.74 -30.04
CA SER A 37 18.94 1.82 -30.86
C SER A 37 18.11 2.84 -30.07
N ILE A 38 17.73 2.51 -28.83
CA ILE A 38 16.98 3.37 -27.90
C ILE A 38 17.77 3.63 -26.62
N PHE A 39 18.53 2.64 -26.16
CA PHE A 39 19.35 2.75 -24.96
C PHE A 39 20.82 2.72 -25.41
N GLU A 40 21.35 3.85 -25.88
CA GLU A 40 22.70 3.90 -26.46
C GLU A 40 23.80 3.54 -25.44
N ASP A 41 23.56 3.86 -24.17
CA ASP A 41 24.41 3.50 -23.04
C ASP A 41 24.04 2.13 -22.42
N GLY A 42 23.08 1.42 -23.03
CA GLY A 42 22.44 0.23 -22.46
C GLY A 42 21.54 0.55 -21.27
N ILE A 43 21.09 -0.50 -20.59
CA ILE A 43 20.34 -0.41 -19.33
C ILE A 43 21.24 -0.93 -18.23
N THR A 44 21.55 -0.09 -17.24
CA THR A 44 22.37 -0.51 -16.09
C THR A 44 21.46 -1.03 -14.99
N ILE A 45 21.78 -2.21 -14.43
CA ILE A 45 21.13 -2.80 -13.26
C ILE A 45 22.23 -3.39 -12.36
N GLY A 46 22.35 -2.88 -11.14
CA GLY A 46 23.52 -3.14 -10.28
C GLY A 46 24.83 -2.74 -10.99
N GLU A 47 25.83 -3.62 -10.98
CA GLU A 47 27.13 -3.39 -11.65
C GLU A 47 27.15 -3.85 -13.13
N GLN A 48 26.02 -4.28 -13.68
CA GLN A 48 25.94 -4.83 -15.04
C GLN A 48 25.17 -3.90 -15.98
N THR A 49 25.69 -3.74 -17.19
CA THR A 49 25.02 -3.01 -18.28
C THR A 49 24.53 -3.99 -19.33
N PHE A 50 23.24 -3.91 -19.64
CA PHE A 50 22.53 -4.78 -20.56
C PHE A 50 22.22 -4.05 -21.85
N THR A 51 22.61 -4.64 -22.98
CA THR A 51 22.33 -4.12 -24.32
C THR A 51 21.24 -4.91 -25.03
N SER A 52 20.60 -5.84 -24.33
CA SER A 52 19.54 -6.68 -24.89
C SER A 52 18.55 -7.15 -23.83
N LEU A 53 17.30 -7.31 -24.25
CA LEU A 53 16.22 -7.92 -23.48
C LEU A 53 15.86 -9.29 -24.07
N TYR A 54 15.34 -10.19 -23.24
CA TYR A 54 14.85 -11.48 -23.69
C TYR A 54 13.41 -11.63 -23.23
N LEU A 55 12.53 -11.90 -24.19
CA LEU A 55 11.14 -12.27 -23.90
C LEU A 55 11.07 -13.79 -23.91
N ASN A 56 10.81 -14.39 -22.75
CA ASN A 56 10.66 -15.84 -22.66
C ASN A 56 9.26 -16.28 -23.12
N ASN A 57 9.07 -17.59 -23.25
CA ASN A 57 7.80 -18.17 -23.69
C ASN A 57 6.63 -17.98 -22.72
N ASN A 58 6.95 -17.66 -21.46
CA ASN A 58 5.96 -17.32 -20.44
C ASN A 58 5.65 -15.81 -20.42
N GLY A 59 6.09 -15.04 -21.41
CA GLY A 59 5.81 -13.62 -21.52
C GLY A 59 6.52 -12.73 -20.48
N ASN A 60 7.56 -13.22 -19.79
CA ASN A 60 8.43 -12.43 -18.92
C ASN A 60 9.57 -11.80 -19.71
N ILE A 61 10.00 -10.61 -19.30
CA ILE A 61 11.17 -9.93 -19.84
C ILE A 61 12.34 -10.13 -18.89
N THR A 62 13.48 -10.59 -19.40
CA THR A 62 14.71 -10.76 -18.62
C THR A 62 15.83 -9.93 -19.21
N PHE A 63 16.73 -9.49 -18.34
CA PHE A 63 17.99 -8.85 -18.76
C PHE A 63 19.12 -9.88 -18.74
N GLY A 64 19.99 -9.84 -19.75
CA GLY A 64 21.10 -10.79 -19.84
C GLY A 64 20.66 -12.15 -20.39
N ASN A 65 21.07 -13.28 -19.83
CA ASN A 65 20.73 -14.59 -20.43
C ASN A 65 19.23 -14.89 -20.38
N GLY A 66 18.67 -15.42 -21.48
CA GLY A 66 17.28 -15.85 -21.53
C GLY A 66 16.98 -17.03 -20.60
N LEU A 67 15.84 -16.97 -19.90
CA LEU A 67 15.31 -18.10 -19.12
C LEU A 67 14.72 -19.16 -20.06
N SER A 68 15.19 -20.41 -19.96
CA SER A 68 14.71 -21.54 -20.78
C SER A 68 13.58 -22.35 -20.14
N SER A 69 13.35 -22.21 -18.83
CA SER A 69 12.21 -22.80 -18.09
C SER A 69 12.07 -22.18 -16.68
N TYR A 70 10.87 -22.22 -16.11
CA TYR A 70 10.59 -21.73 -14.76
C TYR A 70 11.09 -22.73 -13.70
N THR A 71 12.07 -22.33 -12.90
CA THR A 71 12.35 -22.97 -11.59
C THR A 71 12.26 -21.89 -10.51
N PRO A 72 11.24 -21.92 -9.64
CA PRO A 72 10.97 -20.86 -8.65
C PRO A 72 12.13 -20.62 -7.67
N GLY A 73 13.01 -21.59 -7.43
CA GLY A 73 14.23 -21.40 -6.63
C GLY A 73 15.36 -20.61 -7.33
N VAL A 74 15.18 -20.26 -8.61
CA VAL A 74 16.13 -19.50 -9.44
C VAL A 74 15.66 -18.06 -9.65
N ILE A 75 14.36 -17.80 -9.49
CA ILE A 75 13.79 -16.45 -9.46
C ILE A 75 13.60 -16.11 -8.00
N GLY A 76 14.62 -15.46 -7.46
CA GLY A 76 14.60 -14.90 -6.12
C GLY A 76 15.42 -15.63 -5.05
N GLY A 77 16.36 -16.46 -5.48
CA GLY A 77 17.44 -17.00 -4.66
C GLY A 77 18.81 -16.40 -5.02
N SER A 78 19.89 -17.05 -4.56
CA SER A 78 21.31 -16.67 -4.72
C SER A 78 21.86 -16.64 -6.17
N THR A 79 20.99 -16.48 -7.18
CA THR A 79 21.30 -16.58 -8.61
C THR A 79 21.33 -15.23 -9.34
N GLY A 80 20.78 -14.15 -8.76
CA GLY A 80 21.03 -12.76 -9.23
C GLY A 80 20.47 -12.38 -10.61
N LEU A 81 19.35 -12.96 -11.04
CA LEU A 81 18.74 -12.64 -12.35
C LEU A 81 17.79 -11.44 -12.27
N ASN A 82 17.94 -10.50 -13.19
CA ASN A 82 17.10 -9.31 -13.33
C ASN A 82 15.92 -9.57 -14.27
N ILE A 83 14.68 -9.35 -13.80
CA ILE A 83 13.46 -9.60 -14.57
C ILE A 83 12.43 -8.47 -14.41
N ILE A 84 11.59 -8.27 -15.43
CA ILE A 84 10.36 -7.48 -15.35
C ILE A 84 9.23 -8.37 -15.87
N ALA A 85 8.22 -8.58 -15.03
CA ALA A 85 7.22 -9.59 -15.24
C ALA A 85 5.84 -9.09 -14.84
N PRO A 86 4.83 -9.10 -15.72
CA PRO A 86 3.46 -8.89 -15.30
C PRO A 86 2.85 -10.13 -14.62
N PHE A 87 3.49 -11.30 -14.75
CA PHE A 87 3.12 -12.56 -14.08
C PHE A 87 4.36 -13.31 -13.64
N TRP A 88 4.42 -13.74 -12.39
CA TRP A 88 5.38 -14.74 -11.92
C TRP A 88 4.96 -16.19 -12.28
N ALA A 89 4.11 -16.36 -13.30
CA ALA A 89 3.49 -17.62 -13.72
C ALA A 89 3.41 -17.76 -15.25
N ASP A 90 3.10 -18.97 -15.73
CA ASP A 90 2.92 -19.33 -17.15
C ASP A 90 1.79 -18.52 -17.80
N VAL A 91 2.17 -17.59 -18.68
CA VAL A 91 1.26 -16.87 -19.57
C VAL A 91 0.87 -17.83 -20.70
N ASP A 92 -0.07 -18.72 -20.40
CA ASP A 92 -0.48 -19.78 -21.32
C ASP A 92 -1.26 -19.18 -22.51
N THR A 93 -0.64 -19.26 -23.67
CA THR A 93 -1.22 -18.80 -24.94
C THR A 93 -1.92 -19.93 -25.73
N ARG A 94 -1.91 -21.19 -25.27
CA ARG A 94 -2.02 -22.43 -26.09
C ARG A 94 -3.23 -22.61 -27.03
N ASN A 95 -4.32 -21.84 -26.94
CA ASN A 95 -5.51 -22.04 -27.80
C ASN A 95 -5.81 -20.85 -28.72
N ASP A 96 -5.29 -20.86 -29.94
CA ASP A 96 -5.61 -19.88 -30.99
C ASP A 96 -7.14 -19.73 -31.18
N VAL A 97 -7.62 -18.48 -31.10
CA VAL A 97 -8.98 -18.11 -31.48
C VAL A 97 -8.87 -17.21 -32.71
N PRO A 98 -9.21 -17.71 -33.91
CA PRO A 98 -9.06 -16.94 -35.13
C PRO A 98 -9.75 -15.57 -35.06
N ASN A 99 -9.02 -14.51 -35.45
CA ASN A 99 -9.47 -13.11 -35.48
C ASN A 99 -9.64 -12.43 -34.10
N VAL A 100 -9.03 -12.97 -33.05
CA VAL A 100 -8.90 -12.28 -31.75
C VAL A 100 -7.50 -11.67 -31.67
N ASN A 101 -7.41 -10.38 -31.30
CA ASN A 101 -6.14 -9.67 -31.09
C ASN A 101 -5.66 -9.91 -29.65
N ASP A 102 -4.91 -10.97 -29.40
CA ASP A 102 -4.45 -11.40 -28.06
C ASP A 102 -3.05 -12.00 -28.09
N GLY A 103 -2.27 -11.79 -27.03
CA GLY A 103 -0.85 -12.14 -26.96
C GLY A 103 0.01 -11.05 -26.32
N VAL A 104 1.33 -11.23 -26.41
CA VAL A 104 2.32 -10.23 -25.96
C VAL A 104 2.88 -9.50 -27.19
N PHE A 105 2.60 -8.21 -27.29
CA PHE A 105 3.01 -7.35 -28.39
C PHE A 105 4.16 -6.45 -27.95
N TRP A 106 5.10 -6.13 -28.83
CA TRP A 106 6.15 -5.18 -28.51
C TRP A 106 6.70 -4.41 -29.71
N ASP A 107 7.21 -3.19 -29.46
CA ASP A 107 7.92 -2.37 -30.45
C ASP A 107 8.70 -1.22 -29.79
N PHE A 108 9.65 -0.67 -30.56
CA PHE A 108 10.32 0.58 -30.23
C PHE A 108 9.43 1.77 -30.56
N LYS A 109 9.51 2.81 -29.72
CA LYS A 109 8.81 4.08 -29.87
C LYS A 109 9.85 5.20 -29.90
N ASP A 110 10.54 5.36 -31.02
CA ASP A 110 11.67 6.30 -31.18
C ASP A 110 11.40 7.72 -30.66
N VAL A 111 10.20 8.28 -30.94
CA VAL A 111 9.82 9.63 -30.49
C VAL A 111 9.77 9.76 -28.96
N ARG A 112 9.49 8.65 -28.28
CA ARG A 112 9.39 8.57 -26.83
C ARG A 112 10.69 8.09 -26.20
N ASP A 113 11.64 7.63 -26.99
CA ASP A 113 12.87 7.02 -26.53
C ASP A 113 12.59 5.80 -25.64
N SER A 114 11.69 4.92 -26.10
CA SER A 114 11.22 3.79 -25.30
C SER A 114 10.97 2.51 -26.10
N ILE A 115 10.91 1.39 -25.38
CA ILE A 115 10.32 0.13 -25.85
C ILE A 115 9.04 -0.15 -25.06
N VAL A 116 8.00 -0.62 -25.75
CA VAL A 116 6.70 -0.89 -25.16
C VAL A 116 6.35 -2.36 -25.34
N PHE A 117 5.85 -2.99 -24.27
CA PHE A 117 5.31 -4.35 -24.25
C PHE A 117 3.85 -4.30 -23.84
N THR A 118 2.97 -5.04 -24.51
CA THR A 118 1.53 -5.07 -24.24
C THR A 118 1.04 -6.50 -24.13
N TRP A 119 0.54 -6.88 -22.97
CA TRP A 119 -0.17 -8.15 -22.74
C TRP A 119 -1.65 -7.88 -22.92
N ASN A 120 -2.25 -8.45 -23.97
CA ASN A 120 -3.66 -8.27 -24.26
C ASN A 120 -4.40 -9.59 -24.18
N ARG A 121 -5.40 -9.68 -23.28
CA ARG A 121 -6.32 -10.82 -23.14
C ARG A 121 -5.61 -12.17 -22.97
N VAL A 122 -4.46 -12.16 -22.29
CA VAL A 122 -3.66 -13.35 -22.06
C VAL A 122 -4.15 -14.07 -20.80
N GLY A 123 -4.16 -15.41 -20.84
CA GLY A 123 -4.69 -16.28 -19.78
C GLY A 123 -3.61 -16.74 -18.80
N TYR A 124 -4.08 -17.26 -17.66
CA TYR A 124 -3.27 -17.79 -16.58
C TYR A 124 -3.56 -19.29 -16.45
N PHE A 125 -2.65 -20.12 -16.98
CA PHE A 125 -2.72 -21.59 -16.92
C PHE A 125 -3.95 -22.24 -17.60
N SER A 126 -3.82 -23.53 -17.93
CA SER A 126 -4.90 -24.24 -18.59
C SER A 126 -6.17 -24.23 -17.72
N ASN A 127 -7.35 -24.20 -18.34
CA ASN A 127 -8.69 -24.35 -17.73
C ASN A 127 -9.29 -23.16 -16.95
N HIS A 128 -8.65 -21.98 -16.87
CA HIS A 128 -9.32 -20.74 -16.40
C HIS A 128 -9.90 -19.90 -17.54
N ILE A 129 -11.07 -19.28 -17.30
CA ILE A 129 -11.72 -18.36 -18.25
C ILE A 129 -11.31 -16.90 -18.05
N ASP A 130 -10.59 -16.65 -16.96
CA ASP A 130 -10.12 -15.35 -16.55
C ASP A 130 -9.01 -14.85 -17.46
N ARG A 131 -9.14 -13.59 -17.90
CA ARG A 131 -8.19 -12.93 -18.79
C ARG A 131 -7.94 -11.54 -18.27
N LEU A 132 -6.71 -11.07 -18.36
CA LEU A 132 -6.45 -9.66 -18.10
C LEU A 132 -7.00 -8.79 -19.22
N ASP A 133 -7.58 -7.67 -18.82
CA ASP A 133 -7.65 -6.49 -19.67
C ASP A 133 -6.24 -6.02 -20.03
N THR A 134 -6.12 -5.15 -21.04
CA THR A 134 -4.82 -4.80 -21.60
C THR A 134 -3.89 -4.19 -20.54
N PHE A 135 -2.74 -4.83 -20.33
CA PHE A 135 -1.66 -4.38 -19.46
C PHE A 135 -0.44 -4.02 -20.31
N GLN A 136 0.17 -2.87 -20.05
CA GLN A 136 1.27 -2.36 -20.87
C GLN A 136 2.45 -1.96 -19.98
N LEU A 137 3.65 -2.36 -20.37
CA LEU A 137 4.93 -1.90 -19.84
C LEU A 137 5.60 -1.00 -20.87
N GLU A 138 6.09 0.15 -20.45
CA GLU A 138 7.00 0.99 -21.23
C GLU A 138 8.31 1.11 -20.46
N LEU A 139 9.43 0.78 -21.11
CA LEU A 139 10.77 1.08 -20.62
C LEU A 139 11.31 2.24 -21.44
N ARG A 140 11.62 3.35 -20.77
CA ARG A 140 12.02 4.58 -21.43
C ARG A 140 13.43 4.97 -21.04
N ASP A 141 14.25 5.30 -22.02
CA ASP A 141 15.62 5.73 -21.78
C ASP A 141 15.66 7.09 -21.08
N ARG A 142 16.66 7.22 -20.20
CA ARG A 142 17.00 8.44 -19.47
C ARG A 142 18.48 8.78 -19.61
N GLY A 143 19.21 8.06 -20.47
CA GLY A 143 20.63 8.23 -20.73
C GLY A 143 21.51 7.72 -19.60
N ALA A 144 22.79 7.51 -19.89
CA ALA A 144 23.81 7.02 -18.95
C ALA A 144 23.42 5.71 -18.25
N GLY A 145 22.67 4.84 -18.93
CA GLY A 145 22.23 3.56 -18.37
C GLY A 145 20.97 3.63 -17.50
N ASN A 146 20.39 4.82 -17.32
CA ASN A 146 19.22 5.04 -16.48
C ASN A 146 17.94 4.71 -17.25
N ILE A 147 16.95 4.14 -16.57
CA ILE A 147 15.68 3.78 -17.20
C ILE A 147 14.48 4.24 -16.39
N GLU A 148 13.39 4.53 -17.07
CA GLU A 148 12.09 4.72 -16.46
C GLU A 148 11.19 3.52 -16.80
N ILE A 149 10.63 2.89 -15.77
CA ILE A 149 9.74 1.72 -15.88
C ILE A 149 8.31 2.22 -15.67
N ILE A 150 7.45 2.08 -16.68
CA ILE A 150 6.08 2.58 -16.62
C ILE A 150 5.09 1.46 -16.90
N PHE A 151 4.18 1.17 -15.98
CA PHE A 151 3.05 0.28 -16.19
C PHE A 151 1.78 1.07 -16.50
N ARG A 152 0.93 0.57 -17.42
CA ARG A 152 -0.40 1.13 -17.73
C ARG A 152 -1.44 0.02 -17.83
N TYR A 153 -2.61 0.24 -17.26
CA TYR A 153 -3.74 -0.68 -17.32
C TYR A 153 -5.07 0.06 -17.15
N SER A 154 -6.12 -0.44 -17.80
CA SER A 154 -7.48 0.12 -17.67
C SER A 154 -8.20 -0.38 -16.42
N ALA A 155 -8.00 -1.64 -16.08
CA ALA A 155 -8.47 -2.31 -14.86
C ALA A 155 -7.65 -3.61 -14.72
N ILE A 156 -7.40 -4.05 -13.49
CA ILE A 156 -6.86 -5.40 -13.26
C ILE A 156 -7.84 -6.15 -12.38
N ASN A 157 -8.56 -7.09 -12.96
CA ASN A 157 -9.27 -8.11 -12.20
C ASN A 157 -8.29 -9.23 -11.90
N TRP A 158 -7.60 -9.13 -10.77
CA TRP A 158 -6.73 -10.21 -10.32
C TRP A 158 -7.58 -11.42 -9.96
N THR A 159 -7.30 -12.54 -10.61
CA THR A 159 -8.16 -13.71 -10.51
C THR A 159 -7.65 -14.63 -9.44
N THR A 160 -8.52 -14.93 -8.48
CA THR A 160 -8.25 -15.84 -7.37
C THR A 160 -8.43 -17.30 -7.83
N GLY A 161 -7.37 -18.10 -7.86
CA GLY A 161 -7.44 -19.53 -8.22
C GLY A 161 -6.29 -20.35 -7.64
N ASP A 162 -6.55 -21.63 -7.35
CA ASP A 162 -5.54 -22.57 -6.88
C ASP A 162 -4.48 -22.84 -7.97
N ALA A 163 -3.20 -22.68 -7.59
CA ALA A 163 -1.97 -22.95 -8.34
C ALA A 163 -1.38 -21.79 -9.15
N SER A 164 -0.72 -20.84 -8.46
CA SER A 164 0.54 -20.25 -8.96
C SER A 164 1.68 -21.27 -8.87
N GLY A 165 1.80 -22.12 -9.90
CA GLY A 165 2.93 -23.02 -10.08
C GLY A 165 2.81 -24.32 -9.29
N GLY A 166 2.70 -25.44 -10.01
CA GLY A 166 2.61 -26.78 -9.42
C GLY A 166 3.72 -27.06 -8.40
N THR A 167 3.39 -27.77 -7.31
CA THR A 167 4.22 -28.32 -6.20
C THR A 167 5.45 -27.55 -5.67
N GLY A 168 5.74 -26.35 -6.16
CA GLY A 168 6.91 -25.55 -5.81
C GLY A 168 6.86 -24.09 -6.26
N GLY A 169 5.78 -23.61 -6.88
CA GLY A 169 5.57 -22.16 -7.08
C GLY A 169 5.29 -21.46 -5.74
N LEU A 170 5.63 -20.17 -5.66
CA LEU A 170 5.41 -19.32 -4.50
C LEU A 170 3.90 -19.21 -4.23
N GLY A 171 3.38 -20.16 -3.45
CA GLY A 171 1.96 -20.42 -3.24
C GLY A 171 1.17 -19.14 -3.00
N GLY A 172 0.32 -18.82 -3.97
CA GLY A 172 -0.62 -17.71 -3.91
C GLY A 172 -1.77 -17.96 -4.89
N THR A 173 -2.95 -17.46 -4.56
CA THR A 173 -4.13 -17.59 -5.41
C THR A 173 -4.20 -16.53 -6.49
N VAL A 174 -3.20 -15.65 -6.64
CA VAL A 174 -3.33 -14.39 -7.38
C VAL A 174 -2.17 -14.20 -8.36
N ALA A 175 -2.50 -13.77 -9.58
CA ALA A 175 -1.54 -13.31 -10.58
C ALA A 175 -0.77 -12.07 -10.10
N ARG A 176 0.52 -11.94 -10.45
CA ARG A 176 1.43 -10.92 -9.87
C ARG A 176 2.27 -10.18 -10.90
N ALA A 177 2.17 -8.85 -10.94
CA ALA A 177 3.02 -7.99 -11.77
C ALA A 177 4.08 -7.28 -10.93
N GLY A 178 5.29 -7.11 -11.45
CA GLY A 178 6.41 -6.56 -10.72
C GLY A 178 7.73 -6.62 -11.47
N PHE A 179 8.81 -6.31 -10.77
CA PHE A 179 10.17 -6.46 -11.27
C PHE A 179 11.13 -6.89 -10.16
N SER A 180 12.19 -7.60 -10.55
CA SER A 180 13.31 -7.93 -9.67
C SER A 180 14.60 -7.43 -10.28
N LEU A 181 15.37 -6.69 -9.50
CA LEU A 181 16.61 -6.04 -9.91
C LEU A 181 17.64 -6.23 -8.79
N GLY A 182 18.77 -6.85 -9.09
CA GLY A 182 19.83 -7.11 -8.10
C GLY A 182 19.44 -8.04 -6.95
N GLY A 183 18.33 -8.78 -7.06
CA GLY A 183 17.80 -9.63 -5.99
C GLY A 183 16.74 -8.96 -5.09
N LEU A 184 16.42 -7.68 -5.31
CA LEU A 184 15.28 -6.99 -4.69
C LEU A 184 14.00 -7.24 -5.48
N TYR A 185 12.83 -7.16 -4.82
CA TYR A 185 11.51 -7.47 -5.42
C TYR A 185 10.53 -6.31 -5.25
N PHE A 186 9.94 -5.90 -6.37
CA PHE A 186 8.94 -4.84 -6.44
C PHE A 186 7.68 -5.39 -7.09
N GLU A 187 6.50 -5.26 -6.46
CA GLU A 187 5.25 -5.76 -7.02
C GLU A 187 4.12 -4.74 -7.03
N LEU A 188 3.30 -4.82 -8.09
CA LEU A 188 2.05 -4.11 -8.26
C LEU A 188 0.96 -4.63 -7.30
N PRO A 189 -0.03 -3.80 -6.98
CA PRO A 189 -0.48 -3.74 -5.59
C PRO A 189 -1.64 -4.64 -5.17
N SER A 190 -1.94 -5.72 -5.88
CA SER A 190 -3.06 -6.60 -5.49
C SER A 190 -2.76 -8.09 -5.67
N SER A 191 -1.50 -8.47 -5.48
CA SER A 191 -1.00 -9.83 -5.76
C SER A 191 -0.81 -10.74 -4.51
N GLY A 192 -0.83 -10.17 -3.29
CA GLY A 192 -0.96 -10.93 -2.03
C GLY A 192 0.33 -11.17 -1.22
N SER A 193 0.31 -10.68 0.03
CA SER A 193 0.82 -11.27 1.28
C SER A 193 2.11 -12.11 1.22
N GLN A 194 3.27 -11.47 1.25
CA GLN A 194 4.50 -12.08 1.77
C GLN A 194 5.33 -11.01 2.50
N ALA A 195 5.84 -11.35 3.69
CA ALA A 195 6.50 -10.43 4.63
C ALA A 195 7.85 -9.84 4.17
N ALA A 196 8.32 -10.17 2.95
CA ALA A 196 9.59 -9.70 2.37
C ALA A 196 9.39 -8.90 1.06
N MET A 197 8.15 -8.48 0.77
CA MET A 197 7.79 -7.82 -0.49
C MET A 197 7.27 -6.43 -0.20
N LEU A 198 7.88 -5.42 -0.82
CA LEU A 198 7.44 -4.03 -0.68
C LEU A 198 6.08 -3.86 -1.36
N ASN A 199 5.02 -3.71 -0.56
CA ASN A 199 3.67 -3.44 -1.04
C ASN A 199 3.61 -2.00 -1.60
N LEU A 200 3.25 -1.87 -2.87
CA LEU A 200 3.13 -0.58 -3.56
C LEU A 200 1.74 0.06 -3.46
N GLU A 201 0.73 -0.59 -2.83
CA GLU A 201 -0.53 0.06 -2.41
C GLU A 201 -0.51 0.28 -0.91
N GLY A 202 -0.63 1.56 -0.55
CA GLY A 202 -0.42 2.09 0.80
C GLY A 202 0.71 3.11 0.82
N SER A 203 1.71 2.91 -0.06
CA SER A 203 2.94 3.69 -0.06
C SER A 203 2.88 4.90 -1.01
N SER A 204 2.96 6.13 -0.48
CA SER A 204 3.04 7.34 -1.32
C SER A 204 4.27 7.27 -2.22
N GLY A 205 4.08 7.53 -3.51
CA GLY A 205 5.07 7.35 -4.57
C GLY A 205 4.46 7.08 -5.94
N ASN A 206 3.20 6.61 -5.96
CA ASN A 206 2.34 6.75 -7.12
C ASN A 206 2.06 8.25 -7.36
N LEU A 207 2.34 8.75 -8.56
CA LEU A 207 2.13 10.15 -8.93
C LEU A 207 0.65 10.53 -9.19
N GLY A 208 -0.30 9.64 -8.90
CA GLY A 208 -1.72 10.00 -8.73
C GLY A 208 -2.63 9.74 -9.93
N VAL A 209 -2.42 8.67 -10.69
CA VAL A 209 -3.32 8.29 -11.79
C VAL A 209 -3.68 6.81 -11.70
N THR A 210 -4.97 6.51 -11.47
CA THR A 210 -5.50 5.15 -11.51
C THR A 210 -5.12 4.46 -12.82
N GLY A 211 -4.47 3.29 -12.73
CA GLY A 211 -4.06 2.54 -13.89
C GLY A 211 -2.70 2.93 -14.49
N VAL A 212 -1.87 3.70 -13.77
CA VAL A 212 -0.47 3.98 -14.16
C VAL A 212 0.47 3.83 -12.97
N TRP A 213 1.63 3.21 -13.20
CA TRP A 213 2.78 3.23 -12.28
C TRP A 213 4.03 3.66 -13.02
N GLN A 214 4.92 4.41 -12.38
CA GLN A 214 6.14 4.97 -12.97
C GLN A 214 7.27 4.91 -11.95
N PHE A 215 8.36 4.23 -12.27
CA PHE A 215 9.57 4.10 -11.46
C PHE A 215 10.76 4.64 -12.24
N LEU A 216 11.67 5.33 -11.56
CA LEU A 216 12.94 5.75 -12.15
C LEU A 216 14.06 4.89 -11.58
N LEU A 217 14.88 4.34 -12.46
CA LEU A 217 16.09 3.59 -12.15
C LEU A 217 17.30 4.45 -12.53
N GLU A 218 18.04 4.91 -11.52
CA GLU A 218 19.29 5.65 -11.69
C GLU A 218 20.47 4.76 -11.30
N ASN A 219 21.44 4.59 -12.21
CA ASN A 219 22.62 3.74 -12.05
C ASN A 219 22.30 2.30 -11.63
N GLY A 220 21.19 1.76 -12.12
CA GLY A 220 20.78 0.38 -11.83
C GLY A 220 20.18 0.12 -10.46
N THR A 221 19.88 1.18 -9.72
CA THR A 221 19.07 1.18 -8.51
C THR A 221 17.82 2.03 -8.75
N PRO A 222 16.64 1.65 -8.26
CA PRO A 222 15.54 2.60 -8.28
C PRO A 222 15.94 3.83 -7.46
N SER A 223 15.65 5.03 -7.95
CA SER A 223 15.95 6.24 -7.18
C SER A 223 15.08 6.23 -5.92
N GLY A 224 15.71 6.41 -4.76
CA GLY A 224 15.02 6.30 -3.46
C GLY A 224 15.20 4.97 -2.72
N PHE A 225 16.32 4.26 -2.87
CA PHE A 225 16.60 3.02 -2.11
C PHE A 225 17.96 3.07 -1.41
N GLY A 226 18.03 2.46 -0.21
CA GLY A 226 19.23 2.12 0.52
C GLY A 226 19.87 0.79 0.08
N ASP A 227 20.83 0.31 0.86
CA ASP A 227 21.46 -1.01 0.81
C ASP A 227 21.30 -1.73 2.17
N GLU A 228 22.00 -2.85 2.42
CA GLU A 228 21.91 -3.56 3.72
C GLU A 228 22.75 -2.91 4.83
N GLY A 229 23.37 -1.75 4.57
CA GLY A 229 24.21 -1.02 5.51
C GLY A 229 23.66 0.36 5.85
N PRO A 230 24.25 1.06 6.83
CA PRO A 230 23.79 2.40 7.22
C PRO A 230 23.85 3.39 6.05
N ASN A 231 22.71 4.00 5.74
CA ASN A 231 22.55 4.93 4.65
C ASN A 231 22.16 6.34 5.10
N ARG A 232 22.45 7.30 4.23
CA ARG A 232 22.00 8.68 4.41
C ARG A 232 21.31 9.16 3.14
N TYR A 233 20.00 9.37 3.24
CA TYR A 233 19.19 10.01 2.24
C TYR A 233 18.91 11.47 2.58
N ILE A 234 18.97 12.32 1.57
CA ILE A 234 18.50 13.70 1.66
C ILE A 234 17.69 13.99 0.41
N GLY A 235 16.39 14.20 0.63
CA GLY A 235 15.39 14.57 -0.34
C GLY A 235 15.67 15.91 -1.03
N ASN A 236 14.87 16.24 -2.02
CA ASN A 236 14.92 17.53 -2.70
C ASN A 236 13.76 18.43 -2.21
N GLY A 237 13.42 19.50 -2.93
CA GLY A 237 12.34 20.41 -2.51
C GLY A 237 10.94 19.97 -2.95
N GLY A 238 10.79 18.73 -3.42
CA GLY A 238 9.52 18.18 -3.85
C GLY A 238 9.35 16.76 -3.34
N ARG A 239 8.15 16.18 -3.55
CA ARG A 239 7.76 14.89 -2.99
C ARG A 239 8.76 13.78 -3.29
N ASN A 240 9.13 13.05 -2.25
CA ASN A 240 10.15 12.02 -2.27
C ASN A 240 9.60 10.71 -1.71
N VAL A 241 10.19 9.63 -2.20
CA VAL A 241 9.95 8.28 -1.71
C VAL A 241 11.32 7.69 -1.47
N TRP A 242 11.55 7.19 -0.27
CA TRP A 242 12.81 6.55 0.07
C TRP A 242 12.61 5.32 0.95
N PHE A 243 13.31 4.23 0.63
CA PHE A 243 13.31 2.96 1.36
C PHE A 243 14.71 2.67 1.89
N GLY A 244 14.86 2.42 3.19
CA GLY A 244 16.14 2.13 3.85
C GLY A 244 16.65 0.72 3.64
N LEU A 245 15.74 -0.27 3.63
CA LEU A 245 16.07 -1.69 3.69
C LEU A 245 16.71 -2.06 5.04
N ALA A 246 17.81 -2.80 5.08
CA ALA A 246 18.44 -3.15 6.34
C ALA A 246 19.52 -2.12 6.68
N GLY A 247 19.66 -1.73 7.94
CA GLY A 247 20.66 -0.73 8.30
C GLY A 247 20.20 0.15 9.44
N ASN A 248 21.07 1.05 9.90
CA ASN A 248 20.64 2.12 10.79
C ASN A 248 20.74 3.41 10.00
N ASP A 249 19.64 3.82 9.42
CA ASP A 249 19.62 4.80 8.36
C ASP A 249 19.17 6.17 8.81
N ARG A 250 19.42 7.14 7.94
CA ARG A 250 18.96 8.51 8.12
C ARG A 250 18.37 9.05 6.82
N ALA A 251 17.09 9.40 6.86
CA ALA A 251 16.40 10.07 5.75
C ALA A 251 15.84 11.44 6.14
N GLU A 252 15.93 12.39 5.22
CA GLU A 252 15.41 13.75 5.33
C GLU A 252 14.54 14.04 4.09
N GLY A 253 13.23 14.20 4.23
CA GLY A 253 12.28 14.48 3.14
C GLY A 253 12.37 15.92 2.62
N ARG A 254 12.41 16.88 3.56
CA ARG A 254 12.49 18.35 3.38
C ARG A 254 11.15 19.03 3.15
N ALA A 255 10.61 18.99 1.94
CA ALA A 255 9.49 19.86 1.57
C ALA A 255 8.47 19.15 0.71
N LEU A 256 7.20 19.49 0.95
CA LEU A 256 6.03 18.77 0.44
C LEU A 256 5.90 17.38 1.09
N GLY A 257 4.76 16.73 0.88
CA GLY A 257 4.51 15.41 1.49
C GLY A 257 5.36 14.29 0.88
N ASP A 258 6.18 13.68 1.73
CA ASP A 258 7.14 12.63 1.44
C ASP A 258 6.68 11.27 2.00
N ALA A 259 7.34 10.20 1.55
CA ALA A 259 7.14 8.85 2.08
C ALA A 259 8.51 8.21 2.36
N LEU A 260 8.82 8.01 3.64
CA LEU A 260 10.11 7.47 4.07
C LEU A 260 9.88 6.14 4.81
N TYR A 261 10.58 5.10 4.40
CA TYR A 261 10.56 3.76 5.00
C TYR A 261 11.95 3.45 5.53
N GLY A 262 12.09 3.12 6.81
CA GLY A 262 13.34 2.67 7.42
C GLY A 262 13.61 1.19 7.12
N ASP A 263 12.57 0.37 7.29
CA ASP A 263 12.60 -1.09 7.21
C ASP A 263 13.37 -1.73 8.39
N ASP A 264 14.43 -2.51 8.19
CA ASP A 264 15.10 -3.25 9.27
C ASP A 264 16.24 -2.43 9.90
N GLY A 265 16.15 -2.13 11.19
CA GLY A 265 17.21 -1.57 12.01
C GLY A 265 16.77 -0.32 12.77
N ASN A 266 17.72 0.47 13.27
CA ASN A 266 17.39 1.65 14.10
C ASN A 266 17.52 2.92 13.27
N ASP A 267 16.41 3.37 12.72
CA ASP A 267 16.37 4.40 11.71
C ASP A 267 16.03 5.78 12.26
N THR A 268 16.36 6.79 11.46
CA THR A 268 15.98 8.17 11.69
C THR A 268 15.30 8.70 10.44
N LEU A 269 14.02 9.00 10.55
CA LEU A 269 13.20 9.54 9.47
C LEU A 269 12.73 10.94 9.84
N LEU A 270 13.04 11.92 8.98
CA LEU A 270 12.69 13.33 9.18
C LEU A 270 11.87 13.81 7.98
N GLY A 271 10.57 14.08 8.18
CA GLY A 271 9.69 14.63 7.14
C GLY A 271 10.00 16.09 6.83
N GLU A 272 10.14 16.90 7.89
CA GLU A 272 10.40 18.35 7.89
C GLU A 272 9.15 19.19 7.57
N THR A 273 8.82 19.47 6.31
CA THR A 273 7.65 20.30 5.96
C THR A 273 6.77 19.63 4.93
N GLY A 274 5.46 19.66 5.14
CA GLY A 274 4.49 18.99 4.27
C GLY A 274 3.83 17.84 5.01
N ALA A 275 2.72 17.33 4.47
CA ALA A 275 2.04 16.18 5.05
C ALA A 275 2.74 14.87 4.66
N ASP A 276 3.59 14.38 5.55
CA ASP A 276 4.52 13.26 5.35
C ASP A 276 3.96 11.92 5.83
N ARG A 277 4.51 10.82 5.30
CA ARG A 277 4.30 9.45 5.81
C ARG A 277 5.64 8.83 6.17
N LEU A 278 5.79 8.46 7.43
CA LEU A 278 7.02 7.91 7.98
C LEU A 278 6.76 6.52 8.56
N TYR A 279 7.50 5.53 8.07
CA TYR A 279 7.40 4.13 8.48
C TYR A 279 8.76 3.66 8.99
N GLY A 280 8.89 3.41 10.29
CA GLY A 280 10.13 2.94 10.94
C GLY A 280 10.49 1.54 10.47
N GLY A 281 9.67 0.56 10.83
CA GLY A 281 9.85 -0.81 10.42
C GLY A 281 10.19 -1.68 11.63
N ALA A 282 11.31 -2.38 11.63
CA ALA A 282 11.73 -3.21 12.73
C ALA A 282 12.99 -2.65 13.40
N GLY A 283 12.90 -2.21 14.65
CA GLY A 283 14.04 -1.77 15.43
C GLY A 283 13.65 -0.73 16.46
N ALA A 284 14.56 0.17 16.79
CA ALA A 284 14.27 1.30 17.67
C ALA A 284 14.42 2.59 16.89
N ASP A 285 13.32 3.00 16.29
CA ASP A 285 13.27 4.05 15.28
C ASP A 285 12.96 5.41 15.86
N ARG A 286 13.38 6.45 15.13
CA ARG A 286 13.07 7.85 15.45
C ARG A 286 12.44 8.54 14.27
N LEU A 287 11.13 8.75 14.36
CA LEU A 287 10.32 9.41 13.36
C LEU A 287 9.98 10.84 13.82
N VAL A 288 10.22 11.82 12.95
CA VAL A 288 9.83 13.22 13.18
C VAL A 288 9.08 13.72 11.95
N GLY A 289 7.77 13.95 12.08
CA GLY A 289 6.90 14.45 11.02
C GLY A 289 7.33 15.87 10.62
N GLY A 290 7.14 16.82 11.52
CA GLY A 290 7.64 18.17 11.35
C GLY A 290 6.50 19.18 11.37
N SER A 291 6.11 19.71 10.21
CA SER A 291 4.99 20.65 10.10
C SER A 291 3.97 20.20 9.07
N GLU A 292 2.70 20.52 9.33
CA GLU A 292 1.51 19.97 8.65
C GLU A 292 1.09 18.64 9.27
N ASN A 293 0.14 17.93 8.64
CA ASN A 293 -0.49 16.76 9.25
C ASN A 293 0.19 15.49 8.75
N ASP A 294 0.93 14.84 9.64
CA ASP A 294 1.78 13.70 9.30
C ASP A 294 1.17 12.36 9.74
N LEU A 295 1.60 11.29 9.08
CA LEU A 295 1.33 9.91 9.47
C LEU A 295 2.65 9.23 9.88
N LEU A 296 2.68 8.69 11.10
CA LEU A 296 3.84 8.01 11.66
C LEU A 296 3.46 6.59 12.07
N ASN A 297 4.27 5.62 11.66
CA ASN A 297 4.16 4.22 12.08
C ASN A 297 5.56 3.73 12.46
N GLY A 298 5.80 3.48 13.75
CA GLY A 298 7.08 2.98 14.25
C GLY A 298 7.36 1.55 13.83
N GLY A 299 6.33 0.70 13.83
CA GLY A 299 6.45 -0.72 13.57
C GLY A 299 6.87 -1.50 14.82
N ALA A 300 7.74 -2.49 14.65
CA ALA A 300 8.18 -3.38 15.71
C ALA A 300 9.39 -2.81 16.46
N GLY A 301 9.34 -2.90 17.79
CA GLY A 301 10.40 -2.43 18.68
C GLY A 301 10.02 -1.16 19.42
N ASN A 302 11.01 -0.42 19.92
CA ASN A 302 10.75 0.68 20.87
C ASN A 302 11.03 2.02 20.21
N ASP A 303 9.98 2.63 19.66
CA ASP A 303 10.14 3.75 18.76
C ASP A 303 9.88 5.09 19.44
N THR A 304 10.38 6.17 18.83
CA THR A 304 10.02 7.53 19.17
C THR A 304 9.34 8.18 17.99
N MET A 305 8.04 8.45 18.12
CA MET A 305 7.23 9.13 17.11
C MET A 305 6.89 10.54 17.58
N ASN A 306 7.38 11.54 16.84
CA ASN A 306 7.12 12.95 17.10
C ASN A 306 6.40 13.56 15.89
N GLY A 307 5.09 13.82 16.03
CA GLY A 307 4.28 14.42 14.96
C GLY A 307 4.75 15.83 14.64
N GLY A 308 4.82 16.69 15.66
CA GLY A 308 5.35 18.04 15.54
C GLY A 308 4.25 19.08 15.55
N LEU A 309 4.18 19.90 14.50
CA LEU A 309 3.16 20.93 14.33
C LEU A 309 2.09 20.47 13.35
N GLY A 310 0.89 20.20 13.83
CA GLY A 310 -0.19 19.78 12.96
C GLY A 310 -1.24 19.02 13.73
N ALA A 311 -2.04 18.26 13.00
CA ALA A 311 -2.87 17.21 13.54
C ALA A 311 -2.33 15.88 13.02
N ASP A 312 -1.51 15.23 13.85
CA ASP A 312 -0.67 14.12 13.45
C ASP A 312 -1.28 12.78 13.88
N ARG A 313 -1.07 11.75 13.06
CA ARG A 313 -1.61 10.40 13.27
C ARG A 313 -0.51 9.41 13.54
N ALA A 314 -0.61 8.70 14.67
CA ALA A 314 0.09 7.45 14.87
C ALA A 314 -0.75 6.29 14.32
N GLU A 315 -0.14 5.44 13.50
CA GLU A 315 -0.76 4.26 12.92
C GLU A 315 -0.04 3.00 13.39
N PHE A 316 -0.83 2.01 13.83
CA PHE A 316 -0.37 0.73 14.32
C PHE A 316 -1.12 -0.39 13.59
N GLU A 317 -0.80 -0.61 12.31
CA GLU A 317 -1.35 -1.75 11.57
C GLU A 317 -0.60 -3.03 11.97
N THR A 318 -1.33 -4.03 12.45
CA THR A 318 -0.79 -5.30 12.94
C THR A 318 -1.25 -6.48 12.09
N GLY A 319 -0.49 -7.59 12.16
CA GLY A 319 -0.98 -8.90 11.77
C GLY A 319 -2.19 -9.33 12.63
N PRO A 320 -2.91 -10.39 12.22
CA PRO A 320 -4.17 -10.75 12.87
C PRO A 320 -4.00 -11.07 14.36
N SER A 321 -4.74 -10.36 15.23
CA SER A 321 -4.91 -10.59 16.68
C SER A 321 -3.90 -9.92 17.65
N GLN A 322 -3.12 -8.92 17.23
CA GLN A 322 -2.22 -8.22 18.15
C GLN A 322 -2.87 -6.97 18.75
N ALA A 323 -3.26 -7.06 20.02
CA ALA A 323 -3.81 -5.95 20.78
C ALA A 323 -2.76 -4.85 21.08
N MET A 324 -3.21 -3.61 20.96
CA MET A 324 -2.48 -2.38 21.25
C MET A 324 -3.03 -1.70 22.51
N THR A 325 -2.15 -1.05 23.26
CA THR A 325 -2.52 -0.12 24.34
C THR A 325 -1.88 1.22 24.05
N VAL A 326 -2.67 2.17 23.53
CA VAL A 326 -2.24 3.52 23.17
C VAL A 326 -2.80 4.52 24.17
N ARG A 327 -1.93 5.37 24.73
CA ARG A 327 -2.28 6.43 25.67
C ARG A 327 -1.64 7.75 25.26
N LEU A 328 -2.38 8.59 24.56
CA LEU A 328 -1.92 9.91 24.11
C LEU A 328 -1.64 10.85 25.30
N ASN A 329 -2.44 10.78 26.37
CA ASN A 329 -2.21 11.56 27.58
C ASN A 329 -0.91 11.20 28.34
N ALA A 330 -0.40 9.98 28.15
CA ALA A 330 0.86 9.51 28.72
C ALA A 330 2.02 9.57 27.71
N GLY A 331 1.73 9.79 26.42
CA GLY A 331 2.71 9.76 25.35
C GLY A 331 3.30 8.35 25.11
N THR A 332 2.48 7.30 25.20
CA THR A 332 2.97 5.91 25.08
C THR A 332 2.07 5.02 24.24
N ALA A 333 2.65 4.11 23.46
CA ALA A 333 1.96 2.96 22.87
C ALA A 333 2.68 1.65 23.23
N VAL A 334 1.91 0.58 23.44
CA VAL A 334 2.45 -0.76 23.76
C VAL A 334 1.74 -1.80 22.91
N GLY A 335 2.51 -2.73 22.34
CA GLY A 335 1.98 -3.89 21.60
C GLY A 335 3.00 -4.44 20.61
N GLN A 336 3.51 -3.58 19.72
CA GLN A 336 4.61 -3.89 18.78
C GLN A 336 6.01 -3.63 19.38
N GLY A 337 6.03 -2.83 20.45
CA GLY A 337 7.03 -2.78 21.48
C GLY A 337 6.58 -1.78 22.53
N THR A 338 7.42 -0.83 22.93
CA THR A 338 7.05 0.27 23.84
C THR A 338 7.51 1.60 23.26
N ASP A 339 6.56 2.30 22.66
CA ASP A 339 6.82 3.50 21.89
C ASP A 339 6.56 4.76 22.72
N THR A 340 7.30 5.81 22.40
CA THR A 340 7.10 7.16 22.90
C THR A 340 6.40 8.01 21.85
N LEU A 341 5.27 8.61 22.21
CA LEU A 341 4.46 9.46 21.34
C LEU A 341 4.56 10.92 21.80
N ILE A 342 4.88 11.82 20.87
CA ILE A 342 5.06 13.26 21.12
C ILE A 342 4.27 14.02 20.06
N GLY A 343 3.38 14.92 20.48
CA GLY A 343 2.57 15.73 19.55
C GLY A 343 1.77 14.86 18.56
N ILE A 344 1.03 13.89 19.08
CA ILE A 344 0.14 13.03 18.29
C ILE A 344 -1.28 13.29 18.78
N GLU A 345 -2.19 13.60 17.85
CA GLU A 345 -3.59 13.90 18.12
C GLU A 345 -4.52 12.78 17.66
N HIS A 346 -4.07 11.92 16.76
CA HIS A 346 -4.89 10.90 16.12
C HIS A 346 -4.24 9.53 16.19
N VAL A 347 -5.08 8.49 16.33
CA VAL A 347 -4.63 7.10 16.44
C VAL A 347 -5.47 6.22 15.53
N THR A 348 -4.78 5.36 14.79
CA THR A 348 -5.37 4.19 14.14
C THR A 348 -4.65 2.95 14.66
N THR A 349 -5.40 1.97 15.17
CA THR A 349 -4.89 0.62 15.43
C THR A 349 -5.46 -0.35 14.39
N GLY A 350 -5.48 -1.66 14.67
CA GLY A 350 -5.68 -2.68 13.65
C GLY A 350 -6.64 -3.78 14.07
N GLN A 351 -6.13 -5.01 14.10
CA GLN A 351 -6.89 -6.15 14.63
C GLN A 351 -6.42 -6.46 16.05
N GLY A 352 -7.35 -6.85 16.91
CA GLY A 352 -7.04 -7.18 18.31
C GLY A 352 -7.95 -6.40 19.25
N ASP A 353 -7.95 -6.77 20.53
CA ASP A 353 -8.77 -6.08 21.53
C ASP A 353 -7.97 -4.88 22.09
N ASP A 354 -8.13 -3.72 21.47
CA ASP A 354 -7.32 -2.54 21.67
C ASP A 354 -7.82 -1.65 22.82
N LEU A 355 -6.89 -0.95 23.48
CA LEU A 355 -7.19 0.13 24.43
C LEU A 355 -6.59 1.43 23.91
N ILE A 356 -7.44 2.40 23.58
CA ILE A 356 -7.03 3.72 23.12
C ILE A 356 -7.54 4.78 24.09
N VAL A 357 -6.62 5.59 24.62
CA VAL A 357 -6.92 6.72 25.49
C VAL A 357 -6.39 8.00 24.84
N GLY A 358 -7.28 8.93 24.54
CA GLY A 358 -6.95 10.25 24.01
C GLY A 358 -6.32 11.16 25.07
N ASN A 359 -6.25 12.45 24.74
CA ASN A 359 -5.67 13.49 25.58
C ASN A 359 -6.69 14.64 25.79
N ALA A 360 -6.21 15.88 25.90
CA ALA A 360 -7.08 17.05 26.10
C ALA A 360 -7.37 17.81 24.79
N ALA A 361 -6.82 17.35 23.67
CA ALA A 361 -7.06 17.89 22.34
C ALA A 361 -8.14 17.07 21.63
N ASN A 362 -8.71 17.63 20.56
CA ASN A 362 -9.67 16.91 19.73
C ASN A 362 -9.00 15.72 19.04
N ASN A 363 -9.35 14.50 19.44
CA ASN A 363 -8.75 13.28 18.94
C ASN A 363 -9.64 12.57 17.90
N SER A 364 -8.99 11.80 17.03
CA SER A 364 -9.64 10.84 16.14
C SER A 364 -9.06 9.47 16.44
N LEU A 365 -9.87 8.62 17.07
CA LEU A 365 -9.49 7.32 17.59
C LEU A 365 -10.23 6.25 16.78
N ILE A 366 -9.47 5.41 16.07
CA ILE A 366 -10.00 4.34 15.21
C ILE A 366 -9.34 3.03 15.65
N ALA A 367 -10.14 2.06 16.09
CA ALA A 367 -9.63 0.82 16.69
C ALA A 367 -9.49 -0.31 15.65
N GLY A 368 -10.50 -0.50 14.80
CA GLY A 368 -10.45 -1.48 13.73
C GLY A 368 -11.33 -2.69 14.04
N ALA A 369 -10.76 -3.87 14.24
CA ALA A 369 -11.53 -5.07 14.52
C ALA A 369 -11.08 -5.75 15.81
N GLY A 370 -12.02 -6.08 16.68
CA GLY A 370 -11.74 -6.62 18.00
C GLY A 370 -12.81 -6.23 19.00
N ALA A 371 -12.59 -6.50 20.29
CA ALA A 371 -13.40 -5.93 21.35
C ALA A 371 -12.64 -4.77 21.98
N ASP A 372 -12.87 -3.57 21.44
CA ASP A 372 -12.02 -2.40 21.69
C ASP A 372 -12.55 -1.50 22.82
N ARG A 373 -11.66 -0.71 23.41
CA ARG A 373 -11.98 0.23 24.50
C ARG A 373 -11.40 1.61 24.19
N LEU A 374 -12.26 2.55 23.83
CA LEU A 374 -11.87 3.91 23.45
C LEU A 374 -12.33 4.92 24.50
N PHE A 375 -11.42 5.79 24.91
CA PHE A 375 -11.66 6.92 25.80
C PHE A 375 -11.19 8.19 25.11
N GLY A 376 -12.11 9.10 24.76
CA GLY A 376 -11.81 10.37 24.10
C GLY A 376 -10.97 11.28 25.00
N GLY A 377 -11.52 11.65 26.15
CA GLY A 377 -10.82 12.47 27.14
C GLY A 377 -11.48 13.84 27.27
N ASP A 378 -10.68 14.91 27.23
CA ASP A 378 -11.25 16.24 27.01
C ASP A 378 -11.11 16.57 25.53
N GLY A 379 -12.06 17.30 24.95
CA GLY A 379 -11.97 17.73 23.56
C GLY A 379 -13.21 17.30 22.80
N SER A 380 -13.34 17.73 21.56
CA SER A 380 -14.39 17.23 20.68
C SER A 380 -13.85 16.06 19.88
N ASP A 381 -14.09 14.85 20.38
CA ASP A 381 -13.44 13.64 19.89
C ASP A 381 -14.30 12.89 18.87
N ARG A 382 -13.62 12.07 18.05
CA ARG A 382 -14.21 11.18 17.06
C ARG A 382 -13.77 9.76 17.37
N LEU A 383 -14.69 8.91 17.80
CA LEU A 383 -14.43 7.54 18.25
C LEU A 383 -15.09 6.54 17.30
N MET A 384 -14.30 5.63 16.73
CA MET A 384 -14.75 4.51 15.91
C MET A 384 -14.14 3.23 16.47
N GLY A 385 -14.95 2.38 17.10
CA GLY A 385 -14.51 1.04 17.53
C GLY A 385 -14.25 0.17 16.29
N GLY A 386 -15.29 0.02 15.47
CA GLY A 386 -15.21 -0.71 14.21
C GLY A 386 -15.93 -2.04 14.35
N ARG A 387 -15.33 -3.15 13.91
CA ARG A 387 -15.98 -4.46 13.98
C ARG A 387 -15.70 -5.13 15.32
N GLY A 388 -16.75 -5.46 16.04
CA GLY A 388 -16.72 -6.40 17.14
C GLY A 388 -17.64 -5.95 18.25
N ALA A 389 -17.12 -5.90 19.48
CA ALA A 389 -17.93 -5.54 20.64
C ALA A 389 -17.21 -4.49 21.46
N ASP A 390 -17.42 -3.23 21.09
CA ASP A 390 -16.57 -2.14 21.55
C ASP A 390 -17.20 -1.38 22.71
N THR A 391 -16.36 -0.71 23.50
CA THR A 391 -16.78 0.23 24.53
C THR A 391 -16.19 1.61 24.23
N LEU A 392 -17.05 2.58 23.96
CA LEU A 392 -16.68 3.95 23.63
C LEU A 392 -17.12 4.89 24.77
N THR A 393 -16.21 5.75 25.24
CA THR A 393 -16.47 6.79 26.24
C THR A 393 -15.94 8.11 25.68
N GLY A 394 -16.81 9.09 25.49
CA GLY A 394 -16.47 10.36 24.83
C GLY A 394 -15.66 11.25 25.76
N GLY A 395 -16.19 11.51 26.96
CA GLY A 395 -15.60 12.40 27.93
C GLY A 395 -16.24 13.79 27.91
N ALA A 396 -15.41 14.83 27.90
CA ALA A 396 -15.87 16.21 28.02
C ALA A 396 -15.92 16.91 26.66
N ASN A 397 -16.93 17.78 26.47
CA ASN A 397 -17.27 18.49 25.23
C ASN A 397 -18.07 17.61 24.26
N ALA A 398 -18.13 18.01 22.99
CA ALA A 398 -19.05 17.45 22.01
C ALA A 398 -18.37 16.39 21.17
N ASP A 399 -18.76 15.13 21.38
CA ASP A 399 -18.13 13.97 20.76
C ASP A 399 -18.94 13.41 19.59
N ARG A 400 -18.27 12.57 18.81
CA ARG A 400 -18.81 11.82 17.68
C ARG A 400 -18.50 10.34 17.87
N PHE A 401 -19.53 9.56 18.14
CA PHE A 401 -19.45 8.10 18.15
C PHE A 401 -19.84 7.58 16.76
N ILE A 402 -18.89 6.97 16.06
CA ILE A 402 -19.00 6.65 14.64
C ILE A 402 -19.31 5.16 14.47
N PHE A 403 -20.32 4.86 13.65
CA PHE A 403 -20.76 3.49 13.35
C PHE A 403 -21.01 3.27 11.85
N GLY A 404 -20.72 2.07 11.38
CA GLY A 404 -20.92 1.56 10.03
C GLY A 404 -21.63 0.21 10.01
N GLN A 405 -22.01 -0.25 8.82
CA GLN A 405 -22.71 -1.51 8.65
C GLN A 405 -21.84 -2.70 9.12
N GLY A 406 -22.37 -3.46 10.07
CA GLY A 406 -21.72 -4.69 10.55
C GLY A 406 -20.67 -4.48 11.62
N ASP A 407 -20.65 -3.30 12.27
CA ASP A 407 -19.78 -2.99 13.40
C ASP A 407 -20.03 -3.87 14.62
N GLY A 408 -21.23 -4.45 14.75
CA GLY A 408 -21.51 -5.47 15.77
C GLY A 408 -22.30 -4.93 16.95
N THR A 409 -21.84 -5.17 18.18
CA THR A 409 -22.59 -4.81 19.39
C THR A 409 -21.74 -4.01 20.35
N ASP A 410 -22.01 -2.71 20.40
CA ASP A 410 -21.16 -1.73 21.06
C ASP A 410 -21.86 -1.11 22.26
N VAL A 411 -21.05 -0.59 23.18
CA VAL A 411 -21.48 0.13 24.36
C VAL A 411 -20.96 1.56 24.26
N VAL A 412 -21.86 2.53 24.31
CA VAL A 412 -21.51 3.94 24.47
C VAL A 412 -21.80 4.33 25.90
N ARG A 413 -20.75 4.80 26.58
CA ARG A 413 -20.84 5.39 27.91
C ARG A 413 -20.99 6.90 27.77
N ASP A 414 -21.34 7.53 28.90
CA ASP A 414 -21.30 8.98 29.13
C ASP A 414 -21.93 9.91 28.08
N PHE A 415 -22.80 9.39 27.20
CA PHE A 415 -23.44 10.15 26.14
C PHE A 415 -24.19 11.38 26.68
N GLN A 416 -23.77 12.55 26.24
CA GLN A 416 -24.30 13.85 26.63
C GLN A 416 -25.36 14.30 25.61
N ASN A 417 -26.63 14.14 25.98
CA ASN A 417 -27.74 14.53 25.11
C ASN A 417 -27.66 16.01 24.66
N GLY A 418 -27.82 16.24 23.36
CA GLY A 418 -27.75 17.57 22.74
C GLY A 418 -26.34 18.10 22.52
N VAL A 419 -25.33 17.41 23.05
CA VAL A 419 -23.90 17.75 22.94
C VAL A 419 -23.23 16.74 22.00
N ASP A 420 -23.34 15.45 22.31
CA ASP A 420 -22.76 14.37 21.52
C ASP A 420 -23.65 13.98 20.35
N ARG A 421 -23.05 13.31 19.37
CA ARG A 421 -23.77 12.75 18.22
C ARG A 421 -23.29 11.35 17.87
N PHE A 422 -24.22 10.54 17.40
CA PHE A 422 -23.95 9.34 16.63
C PHE A 422 -23.71 9.71 15.16
N GLU A 423 -22.59 9.31 14.59
CA GLU A 423 -22.29 9.49 13.17
C GLU A 423 -22.41 8.16 12.45
N ILE A 424 -23.38 8.05 11.54
CA ILE A 424 -23.69 6.83 10.81
C ILE A 424 -23.10 6.95 9.40
N THR A 425 -22.07 6.14 9.14
CA THR A 425 -21.33 6.13 7.87
C THR A 425 -21.91 5.16 6.85
N SER A 426 -22.65 4.14 7.31
CA SER A 426 -23.34 3.17 6.46
C SER A 426 -24.38 2.38 7.25
N GLY A 427 -25.25 1.64 6.57
CA GLY A 427 -26.29 0.80 7.20
C GLY A 427 -27.61 1.51 7.49
N ALA A 428 -27.66 2.85 7.56
CA ALA A 428 -28.90 3.61 7.58
C ALA A 428 -28.71 4.97 6.86
N ALA A 429 -29.64 5.34 5.99
CA ALA A 429 -29.58 6.59 5.23
C ALA A 429 -30.25 7.79 5.94
N SER A 430 -31.02 7.53 7.00
CA SER A 430 -31.68 8.55 7.81
C SER A 430 -32.17 7.93 9.12
N PHE A 431 -32.63 8.77 10.04
CA PHE A 431 -33.20 8.34 11.32
C PHE A 431 -34.41 7.39 11.17
N ALA A 432 -35.12 7.42 10.03
CA ALA A 432 -36.21 6.48 9.78
C ALA A 432 -35.76 5.01 9.67
N GLY A 433 -34.47 4.77 9.41
CA GLY A 433 -33.87 3.43 9.39
C GLY A 433 -33.28 2.98 10.74
N ILE A 434 -33.41 3.82 11.78
CA ILE A 434 -32.86 3.56 13.11
C ILE A 434 -34.00 3.13 14.05
N SER A 435 -33.82 2.02 14.76
CA SER A 435 -34.69 1.65 15.88
C SER A 435 -34.05 2.11 17.18
N VAL A 436 -34.78 2.87 17.99
CA VAL A 436 -34.36 3.29 19.33
C VAL A 436 -35.42 2.79 20.32
N VAL A 437 -34.99 2.03 21.34
CA VAL A 437 -35.90 1.41 22.33
C VAL A 437 -35.29 1.41 23.72
N ASP A 438 -36.13 1.51 24.75
CA ASP A 438 -35.70 1.34 26.14
C ASP A 438 -35.22 -0.10 26.39
N ALA A 439 -34.14 -0.24 27.16
CA ALA A 439 -33.51 -1.50 27.50
C ALA A 439 -33.10 -1.55 28.98
N GLY A 440 -34.07 -1.36 29.88
CA GLY A 440 -33.81 -1.21 31.32
C GLY A 440 -33.46 0.25 31.64
N GLU A 441 -32.30 0.48 32.25
CA GLU A 441 -31.74 1.82 32.48
C GLU A 441 -30.97 2.38 31.27
N ASN A 442 -30.84 1.57 30.22
CA ASN A 442 -30.10 1.88 28.99
C ASN A 442 -31.03 2.14 27.80
N VAL A 443 -30.48 2.71 26.72
CA VAL A 443 -31.11 2.72 25.40
C VAL A 443 -30.45 1.69 24.50
N ARG A 444 -31.25 0.96 23.72
CA ARG A 444 -30.75 0.14 22.61
C ARG A 444 -31.10 0.80 21.28
N ILE A 445 -30.08 1.08 20.48
CA ILE A 445 -30.19 1.56 19.10
C ILE A 445 -29.84 0.40 18.17
N THR A 446 -30.64 0.12 17.13
CA THR A 446 -30.32 -0.93 16.14
C THR A 446 -30.58 -0.50 14.70
N PHE A 447 -29.70 -0.94 13.80
CA PHE A 447 -29.81 -0.79 12.34
C PHE A 447 -28.81 -1.74 11.65
N SER A 448 -29.15 -2.34 10.51
CA SER A 448 -28.22 -3.08 9.62
C SER A 448 -27.09 -3.90 10.29
N ASN A 449 -27.45 -4.74 11.27
CA ASN A 449 -26.55 -5.60 12.07
C ASN A 449 -25.60 -4.85 13.02
N VAL A 450 -25.96 -3.63 13.41
CA VAL A 450 -25.35 -2.85 14.48
C VAL A 450 -26.32 -2.78 15.65
N THR A 451 -25.81 -2.97 16.86
CA THR A 451 -26.52 -2.74 18.12
C THR A 451 -25.68 -1.84 18.99
N ILE A 452 -26.18 -0.65 19.33
CA ILE A 452 -25.52 0.26 20.27
C ILE A 452 -26.31 0.26 21.56
N ILE A 453 -25.65 -0.02 22.68
CA ILE A 453 -26.19 0.12 24.02
C ILE A 453 -25.66 1.41 24.62
N VAL A 454 -26.52 2.39 24.80
CA VAL A 454 -26.17 3.65 25.47
C VAL A 454 -26.50 3.51 26.94
N GLU A 455 -25.47 3.50 27.80
CA GLU A 455 -25.63 3.32 29.24
C GLU A 455 -26.23 4.57 29.90
N ASP A 456 -27.10 4.37 30.90
CA ASP A 456 -27.63 5.41 31.80
C ASP A 456 -28.33 6.60 31.12
N VAL A 457 -28.90 6.37 29.93
CA VAL A 457 -29.65 7.36 29.15
C VAL A 457 -31.08 6.86 28.95
N ALA A 458 -32.05 7.76 29.08
CA ALA A 458 -33.45 7.46 28.75
C ALA A 458 -33.67 7.55 27.23
N HIS A 459 -34.47 6.66 26.64
CA HIS A 459 -34.75 6.71 25.19
C HIS A 459 -35.32 8.06 24.75
N THR A 460 -36.18 8.70 25.55
CA THR A 460 -36.74 10.03 25.21
C THR A 460 -35.69 11.14 25.09
N ALA A 461 -34.46 10.91 25.56
CA ALA A 461 -33.34 11.80 25.36
C ALA A 461 -32.71 11.67 23.97
N ILE A 462 -32.83 10.52 23.29
CA ILE A 462 -32.19 10.27 22.00
C ILE A 462 -33.20 10.51 20.87
N GLY A 463 -32.92 11.48 20.01
CA GLY A 463 -33.77 11.87 18.89
C GLY A 463 -33.01 12.05 17.59
N ALA A 464 -33.75 12.36 16.52
CA ALA A 464 -33.17 12.51 15.18
C ALA A 464 -32.04 13.57 15.10
N SER A 465 -32.05 14.58 15.97
CA SER A 465 -31.00 15.60 16.06
C SER A 465 -29.67 15.06 16.56
N ASP A 466 -29.66 13.90 17.22
CA ASP A 466 -28.47 13.28 17.78
C ASP A 466 -27.72 12.42 16.76
N PHE A 467 -28.25 12.30 15.54
CA PHE A 467 -27.65 11.52 14.47
C PHE A 467 -27.17 12.41 13.34
N VAL A 468 -25.99 12.09 12.83
CA VAL A 468 -25.43 12.60 11.58
C VAL A 468 -25.32 11.43 10.62
N PHE A 469 -25.80 11.59 9.38
CA PHE A 469 -25.71 10.57 8.33
C PHE A 469 -24.81 11.13 7.23
N VAL A 470 -23.82 10.36 6.82
CA VAL A 470 -22.77 10.79 5.88
C VAL A 470 -22.83 10.01 4.58
#